data_AF-A0A661X6B0-F1
#
_entry.id   AF-A0A661X6B0-F1
#
_cell.length_a   1.000
_cell.length_b   1.000
_cell.length_c   1.000
_cell.angle_alpha   90.00
_cell.angle_beta   90.00
_cell.angle_gamma   90.00
#
_symmetry.space_group_name_H-M   'P 1'
#
loop_
_entity.id
_entity.type
_entity.pdbx_description
1 polymer ?
#
loop_
_entity_poly.entity_id
_entity_poly.type
_entity_poly.pdbx_seq_one_letter_code
_entity_poly.pdbx_strand_id
1 'polypeptide(L)'
;MSKINLRKIYLYLFSMVGLILVIIGAVGFINLGLQLTIFRDALQYKYGYLKRPPEPYFLEKVGTLKESEELTEQDKEILKQWEEDYKKWQESQKKGYLPYVENELSREIALLIVGAPLYLYHWSLIKKEENSLPSKES
;
A
#
# COMPACT_ATOMS: atom_id res chain seq x y z
N MET A 1 -23.02 -39.21 -14.39
CA MET A 1 -21.88 -38.28 -14.24
C MET A 1 -22.27 -36.94 -14.83
N SER A 2 -22.29 -35.87 -14.03
CA SER A 2 -22.55 -34.52 -14.55
C SER A 2 -21.44 -34.17 -15.54
N LYS A 3 -21.79 -33.88 -16.79
CA LYS A 3 -20.84 -33.32 -17.76
C LYS A 3 -20.51 -31.92 -17.27
N ILE A 4 -19.40 -31.82 -16.54
CA ILE A 4 -18.82 -30.55 -16.14
C ILE A 4 -18.57 -29.74 -17.42
N ASN A 5 -19.30 -28.64 -17.57
CA ASN A 5 -19.12 -27.75 -18.71
C ASN A 5 -17.95 -26.81 -18.40
N LEU A 6 -16.86 -26.94 -19.17
CA LEU A 6 -15.63 -26.17 -18.99
C LEU A 6 -15.88 -24.66 -18.99
N ARG A 7 -16.84 -24.19 -19.82
CA ARG A 7 -17.28 -22.79 -19.85
C ARG A 7 -17.90 -22.35 -18.53
N LYS A 8 -18.73 -23.18 -17.91
CA LYS A 8 -19.34 -22.86 -16.61
C LYS A 8 -18.26 -22.76 -15.53
N ILE A 9 -17.33 -23.71 -15.46
CA ILE A 9 -16.20 -23.62 -14.51
C ILE A 9 -15.45 -22.30 -14.70
N TYR A 10 -15.08 -21.97 -15.94
CA TYR A 10 -14.38 -20.73 -16.25
C TYR A 10 -15.14 -19.50 -15.74
N LEU A 11 -16.43 -19.38 -16.05
CA LEU A 11 -17.22 -18.22 -15.65
C LEU A 11 -17.34 -18.08 -14.12
N TYR A 12 -17.60 -19.17 -13.41
CA TYR A 12 -17.68 -19.14 -11.94
C TYR A 12 -16.33 -18.84 -11.30
N LEU A 13 -15.23 -19.40 -11.82
CA LEU A 13 -13.90 -19.16 -11.29
C LEU A 13 -13.47 -17.71 -11.46
N PHE A 14 -13.66 -17.14 -12.65
CA PHE A 14 -13.31 -15.74 -12.90
C PHE A 14 -14.23 -14.77 -12.15
N SER A 15 -15.53 -15.09 -12.01
CA SER A 15 -16.44 -14.32 -11.16
C SER A 15 -15.98 -14.35 -9.69
N MET A 16 -15.58 -15.53 -9.18
CA MET A 16 -15.06 -15.68 -7.82
C MET A 16 -13.77 -14.88 -7.61
N VAL A 17 -12.82 -14.95 -8.55
CA VAL A 17 -11.58 -14.16 -8.48
C VAL A 17 -11.90 -12.66 -8.46
N GLY A 18 -12.76 -12.18 -9.35
CA GLY A 18 -13.20 -10.78 -9.36
C GLY A 18 -13.83 -10.36 -8.03
N LEU A 19 -14.70 -11.20 -7.48
CA LEU A 19 -15.36 -10.94 -6.19
C LEU A 19 -14.34 -10.87 -5.04
N ILE A 20 -13.35 -11.77 -5.00
CA ILE A 20 -12.28 -11.75 -4.00
C ILE A 20 -11.50 -10.44 -4.07
N LEU A 21 -11.12 -9.99 -5.27
CA LEU A 21 -10.42 -8.71 -5.43
C LEU A 21 -11.26 -7.54 -4.91
N VAL A 22 -12.57 -7.52 -5.20
CA VAL A 22 -13.49 -6.49 -4.68
C VAL A 22 -13.56 -6.52 -3.16
N ILE A 23 -13.67 -7.70 -2.56
CA ILE A 23 -13.73 -7.85 -1.10
C ILE A 23 -12.45 -7.35 -0.45
N ILE A 24 -11.27 -7.72 -0.97
CA ILE A 24 -9.98 -7.26 -0.43
C ILE A 24 -9.91 -5.73 -0.53
N GLY A 25 -10.22 -5.17 -1.70
CA GLY A 25 -10.25 -3.72 -1.93
C GLY A 25 -11.16 -2.99 -0.95
N ALA A 26 -12.37 -3.51 -0.74
CA ALA A 26 -13.35 -2.92 0.18
C ALA A 26 -12.89 -2.98 1.64
N VAL A 27 -12.34 -4.11 2.09
CA VAL A 27 -11.81 -4.28 3.44
C VAL A 27 -10.65 -3.32 3.70
N GLY A 28 -9.74 -3.18 2.74
CA GLY A 28 -8.63 -2.23 2.84
C GLY A 28 -9.10 -0.79 2.93
N PHE A 29 -10.09 -0.40 2.12
CA PHE A 29 -10.71 0.94 2.19
C PHE A 29 -11.34 1.21 3.55
N ILE A 30 -12.09 0.26 4.11
CA ILE A 30 -12.68 0.39 5.45
C ILE A 30 -11.59 0.52 6.50
N ASN A 31 -10.56 -0.33 6.45
CA ASN A 31 -9.44 -0.29 7.39
C ASN A 31 -8.72 1.08 7.35
N LEU A 32 -8.45 1.60 6.17
CA LEU A 32 -7.85 2.92 6.01
C LEU A 32 -8.77 4.03 6.55
N GLY A 33 -10.07 3.95 6.28
CA GLY A 33 -11.07 4.87 6.83
C GLY A 33 -11.09 4.88 8.35
N LEU A 34 -11.02 3.70 9.00
CA LEU A 34 -10.92 3.57 10.45
C LEU A 34 -9.61 4.18 10.99
N GLN A 35 -8.49 3.94 10.31
CA GLN A 35 -7.19 4.52 10.68
C GLN A 35 -7.19 6.06 10.58
N LEU A 36 -7.83 6.61 9.57
CA LEU A 36 -7.93 8.06 9.34
C LEU A 36 -8.98 8.76 10.20
N THR A 37 -9.84 8.03 10.92
CA THR A 37 -10.93 8.62 11.72
C THR A 37 -10.77 8.32 13.21
N ILE A 38 -10.69 7.04 13.56
CA ILE A 38 -10.69 6.57 14.95
C ILE A 38 -9.26 6.35 15.46
N PHE A 39 -8.36 5.82 14.62
CA PHE A 39 -7.00 5.43 15.03
C PHE A 39 -5.90 6.37 14.53
N ARG A 40 -6.19 7.68 14.43
CA ARG A 40 -5.24 8.69 13.92
C ARG A 40 -3.91 8.69 14.66
N ASP A 41 -3.94 8.59 15.98
CA ASP A 41 -2.74 8.63 16.81
C ASP A 41 -1.87 7.38 16.60
N ALA A 42 -2.50 6.21 16.49
CA ALA A 42 -1.80 4.97 16.18
C ALA A 42 -1.18 5.00 14.77
N LEU A 43 -1.89 5.61 13.81
CA LEU A 43 -1.41 5.82 12.46
C LEU A 43 -0.19 6.77 12.44
N GLN A 44 -0.29 7.90 13.14
CA GLN A 44 0.81 8.86 13.29
C GLN A 44 2.02 8.22 13.99
N TYR A 45 1.81 7.45 15.05
CA TYR A 45 2.90 6.77 15.75
C TYR A 45 3.62 5.76 14.85
N LYS A 46 2.86 4.97 14.08
CA LYS A 46 3.42 3.88 13.26
C LYS A 46 4.06 4.35 11.96
N TYR A 47 3.49 5.37 11.31
CA TYR A 47 3.88 5.80 9.95
C TYR A 47 4.20 7.29 9.83
N GLY A 48 3.94 8.08 10.87
CA GLY A 48 4.20 9.53 10.86
C GLY A 48 5.66 9.92 11.04
N TYR A 49 6.49 9.02 11.59
CA TYR A 49 7.90 9.28 11.85
C TYR A 49 8.79 8.37 11.02
N LEU A 50 9.44 8.93 10.00
CA LEU A 50 10.54 8.23 9.33
C LEU A 50 11.77 8.22 10.23
N LYS A 51 12.51 7.10 10.25
CA LYS A 51 13.74 6.97 11.03
C LYS A 51 14.74 8.05 10.61
N ARG A 52 15.31 8.75 11.61
CA ARG A 52 16.36 9.75 11.40
C ARG A 52 17.61 9.07 10.81
N PRO A 53 18.32 9.70 9.85
CA PRO A 53 19.60 9.18 9.40
C PRO A 53 20.57 9.11 10.59
N PRO A 54 21.37 8.05 10.71
CA PRO A 54 22.33 7.91 11.80
C PRO A 54 23.32 9.08 11.76
N GLU A 55 23.66 9.62 12.93
CA GLU A 55 24.67 10.66 13.03
C GLU A 55 26.06 10.06 12.68
N PRO A 56 26.92 10.78 11.93
CA PRO A 56 28.26 10.32 11.66
C PRO A 56 29.06 10.11 12.95
N TYR A 57 29.70 8.94 13.11
CA TYR A 57 30.42 8.55 14.31
C TYR A 57 31.54 9.52 14.74
N PHE A 58 32.12 10.28 13.81
CA PHE A 58 33.14 11.27 14.13
C PHE A 58 32.58 12.52 14.84
N LEU A 59 31.27 12.82 14.75
CA LEU A 59 30.63 13.92 15.48
C LEU A 59 30.58 13.68 17.00
N GLU A 60 30.48 12.43 17.42
CA GLU A 60 30.54 12.05 18.84
C GLU A 60 31.90 12.45 19.46
N LYS A 61 32.97 12.39 18.65
CA LYS A 61 34.32 12.85 19.05
C LYS A 61 34.42 14.37 19.12
N VAL A 62 33.74 15.11 18.24
CA VAL A 62 33.77 16.59 18.19
C VAL A 62 33.18 17.22 19.47
N GLY A 63 32.16 16.61 20.08
CA GLY A 63 31.60 17.07 21.36
C GLY A 63 32.54 16.91 22.56
N THR A 64 33.56 16.04 22.44
CA THR A 64 34.55 15.75 23.49
C THR A 64 35.94 16.35 23.23
N LEU A 65 36.19 16.90 22.05
CA LEU A 65 37.49 17.42 21.64
C LEU A 65 37.46 18.95 21.59
N LYS A 66 38.27 19.56 22.47
CA LYS A 66 38.70 20.96 22.32
C LYS A 66 39.29 21.12 20.91
N GLU A 67 38.72 22.06 20.14
CA GLU A 67 39.28 22.68 18.93
C GLU A 67 40.70 22.19 18.56
N SER A 68 40.89 21.23 17.64
CA SER A 68 42.15 21.08 16.86
C SER A 68 42.37 19.80 16.04
N GLU A 69 41.45 18.85 15.90
CA GLU A 69 41.59 17.84 14.82
C GLU A 69 40.92 18.36 13.55
N GLU A 70 41.73 18.84 12.60
CA GLU A 70 41.25 19.27 11.28
C GLU A 70 40.53 18.11 10.59
N LEU A 71 39.25 18.33 10.26
CA LEU A 71 38.43 17.38 9.51
C LEU A 71 39.15 16.99 8.21
N THR A 72 39.30 15.68 7.99
CA THR A 72 39.85 15.18 6.72
C THR A 72 38.88 15.48 5.58
N GLU A 73 39.37 15.49 4.32
CA GLU A 73 38.49 15.68 3.15
C GLU A 73 37.38 14.61 3.08
N GLN A 74 37.68 13.38 3.54
CA GLN A 74 36.69 12.30 3.64
C GLN A 74 35.61 12.61 4.69
N ASP A 75 35.97 13.21 5.83
CA ASP A 75 35.00 13.60 6.85
C ASP A 75 34.08 14.72 6.36
N LYS A 76 34.63 15.68 5.59
CA LYS A 76 33.85 16.75 4.94
C LYS A 76 32.86 16.18 3.94
N GLU A 77 33.24 15.15 3.18
CA GLU A 77 32.35 14.50 2.22
C GLU A 77 31.23 13.72 2.92
N ILE A 78 31.53 13.00 3.99
CA ILE A 78 30.52 12.29 4.80
C ILE A 78 29.56 13.28 5.46
N LEU A 79 30.06 14.40 6.00
CA LEU A 79 29.23 15.48 6.55
C LEU A 79 28.28 16.05 5.51
N LYS A 80 28.78 16.30 4.29
CA LYS A 80 27.97 16.83 3.20
C LYS A 80 26.85 15.85 2.82
N GLN A 81 27.17 14.56 2.68
CA GLN A 81 26.17 13.52 2.40
C GLN A 81 25.12 13.43 3.52
N TRP A 82 25.56 13.42 4.78
CA TRP A 82 24.66 13.38 5.92
C TRP A 82 23.76 14.62 6.01
N GLU A 83 24.29 15.82 5.73
CA GLU A 83 23.50 17.05 5.73
C GLU A 83 22.42 17.01 4.63
N GLU A 84 22.76 16.51 3.44
CA GLU A 84 21.80 16.30 2.36
C GLU A 84 20.71 15.28 2.75
N ASP A 85 21.08 14.15 3.34
CA ASP A 85 20.14 13.13 3.79
C ASP A 85 19.29 13.60 4.98
N TYR A 86 19.85 14.41 5.87
CA TYR A 86 19.14 15.03 6.97
C TYR A 86 18.11 16.05 6.47
N LYS A 87 18.45 16.87 5.47
CA LYS A 87 17.49 17.78 4.81
C LYS A 87 16.34 17.00 4.15
N LYS A 88 16.64 15.94 3.39
CA LYS A 88 15.62 15.05 2.81
C LYS A 88 14.73 14.42 3.88
N TRP A 89 15.34 13.96 4.98
CA TRP A 89 14.61 13.42 6.12
C TRP A 89 13.68 14.48 6.73
N GLN A 90 14.14 15.70 6.98
CA GLN A 90 13.32 16.80 7.49
C GLN A 90 12.13 17.12 6.58
N GLU A 91 12.35 17.14 5.27
CA GLU A 91 11.27 17.32 4.29
C GLU A 91 10.27 16.17 4.33
N SER A 92 10.76 14.93 4.48
CA SER A 92 9.91 13.74 4.57
C SER A 92 9.08 13.68 5.86
N GLN A 93 9.59 14.24 6.98
CA GLN A 93 8.82 14.37 8.23
C GLN A 93 7.58 15.26 8.06
N LYS A 94 7.66 16.29 7.20
CA LYS A 94 6.50 17.18 6.93
C LYS A 94 5.33 16.44 6.29
N LYS A 95 5.60 15.33 5.60
CA LYS A 95 4.57 14.50 4.96
C LYS A 95 3.86 13.58 5.94
N GLY A 96 4.47 13.28 7.09
CA GLY A 96 3.90 12.38 8.11
C GLY A 96 3.47 11.04 7.51
N TYR A 97 2.24 10.60 7.83
CA TYR A 97 1.67 9.35 7.33
C TYR A 97 1.10 9.43 5.91
N LEU A 98 1.11 10.60 5.24
CA LEU A 98 0.49 10.76 3.91
C LEU A 98 1.02 9.76 2.87
N PRO A 99 2.34 9.48 2.77
CA PRO A 99 2.85 8.51 1.80
C PRO A 99 2.30 7.09 2.03
N TYR A 100 2.03 6.71 3.28
CA TYR A 100 1.40 5.42 3.59
C TYR A 100 -0.05 5.40 3.08
N VAL A 101 -0.81 6.48 3.32
CA VAL A 101 -2.20 6.61 2.87
C VAL A 101 -2.30 6.56 1.34
N GLU A 102 -1.41 7.27 0.64
CA GLU A 102 -1.36 7.28 -0.82
C GLU A 102 -1.12 5.87 -1.39
N ASN A 103 -0.16 5.14 -0.83
CA ASN A 103 0.14 3.77 -1.26
C ASN A 103 -1.02 2.81 -0.98
N GLU A 104 -1.61 2.89 0.21
CA GLU A 104 -2.74 2.03 0.56
C GLU A 104 -3.95 2.31 -0.35
N LEU A 105 -4.32 3.59 -0.53
CA LEU A 105 -5.38 3.98 -1.47
C LEU A 105 -5.11 3.49 -2.88
N SER A 106 -3.89 3.66 -3.39
CA SER A 106 -3.52 3.21 -4.73
C SER A 106 -3.78 1.71 -4.91
N ARG A 107 -3.35 0.90 -3.93
CA ARG A 107 -3.54 -0.56 -3.94
C ARG A 107 -5.03 -0.92 -3.89
N GLU A 108 -5.79 -0.35 -2.96
CA GLU A 108 -7.19 -0.70 -2.80
C GLU A 108 -8.05 -0.25 -3.98
N ILE A 109 -7.78 0.94 -4.54
CA ILE A 109 -8.44 1.42 -5.75
C ILE A 109 -8.13 0.50 -6.92
N ALA A 110 -6.88 0.08 -7.09
CA ALA A 110 -6.51 -0.84 -8.17
C ALA A 110 -7.28 -2.16 -8.08
N LEU A 111 -7.41 -2.72 -6.87
CA LEU A 111 -8.20 -3.94 -6.64
C LEU A 111 -9.67 -3.76 -7.01
N LEU A 112 -10.27 -2.62 -6.67
CA LEU A 112 -11.65 -2.33 -7.04
C LEU A 112 -11.82 -2.10 -8.56
N ILE A 113 -10.92 -1.34 -9.18
CA ILE A 113 -10.95 -1.04 -10.62
C ILE A 113 -10.82 -2.33 -11.45
N VAL A 114 -10.02 -3.30 -11.00
CA VAL A 114 -9.85 -4.57 -11.72
C VAL A 114 -10.94 -5.58 -11.33
N GLY A 115 -11.19 -5.73 -10.03
CA GLY A 115 -12.11 -6.73 -9.48
C GLY A 115 -13.56 -6.49 -9.86
N ALA A 116 -14.03 -5.23 -9.80
CA ALA A 116 -15.43 -4.90 -10.06
C ALA A 116 -15.87 -5.22 -11.49
N PRO A 117 -15.19 -4.76 -12.57
CA PRO A 117 -15.58 -5.13 -13.92
C PRO A 117 -15.41 -6.63 -14.17
N LEU A 118 -14.38 -7.26 -13.59
CA LEU A 118 -14.18 -8.70 -13.74
C LEU A 118 -15.36 -9.50 -13.17
N TYR A 119 -15.78 -9.18 -11.95
CA TYR A 119 -16.93 -9.80 -11.30
C TYR A 119 -18.23 -9.52 -12.06
N LEU A 120 -18.52 -8.24 -12.32
CA LEU A 120 -19.77 -7.82 -12.95
C LEU A 120 -19.94 -8.42 -14.35
N TYR A 121 -18.88 -8.45 -15.15
CA TYR A 121 -18.90 -9.05 -16.49
C TYR A 121 -19.24 -10.54 -16.42
N HIS A 122 -18.47 -11.33 -15.67
CA HIS A 122 -18.67 -12.78 -15.60
C HIS A 122 -20.00 -13.15 -14.96
N TRP A 123 -20.42 -12.41 -13.93
CA TRP A 123 -21.72 -12.60 -13.29
C TRP A 123 -22.89 -12.29 -14.24
N SER A 124 -22.77 -11.23 -15.05
CA SER A 124 -23.79 -10.91 -16.04
C SER A 124 -23.95 -11.99 -17.12
N LEU A 125 -22.85 -12.65 -17.51
CA LEU A 125 -22.88 -13.77 -18.45
C LEU A 125 -23.55 -15.00 -17.86
N ILE A 126 -23.23 -15.35 -16.60
CA ILE A 126 -23.88 -16.46 -15.89
C ILE A 126 -25.39 -16.25 -15.83
N LYS A 127 -25.85 -15.05 -15.45
CA LYS A 127 -27.28 -14.71 -15.41
C LYS A 127 -27.96 -14.82 -16.77
N LYS A 128 -27.30 -14.37 -17.84
CA LYS A 128 -27.83 -14.49 -19.21
C LYS A 128 -27.97 -15.96 -19.62
N GLU A 129 -26.99 -16.80 -19.30
CA GLU A 129 -27.04 -18.24 -19.59
C GLU A 129 -28.16 -18.95 -18.83
N GLU A 130 -28.32 -18.64 -17.54
CA GLU A 130 -29.38 -19.21 -16.71
C GLU A 130 -30.78 -18.85 -17.22
N ASN A 131 -30.99 -17.57 -17.58
CA ASN A 131 -32.26 -17.09 -18.12
C ASN A 131 -32.57 -17.64 -19.54
N SER A 132 -31.54 -18.08 -20.28
CA SER A 132 -31.71 -18.61 -21.64
C SER A 132 -32.00 -20.11 -21.70
N LEU A 133 -31.89 -20.81 -20.58
CA LEU A 133 -32.27 -22.22 -20.48
C LEU A 133 -33.79 -22.29 -20.28
N PRO A 134 -34.53 -23.08 -21.08
CA PRO A 134 -35.97 -23.25 -20.86
C PRO A 134 -36.17 -23.76 -19.43
N SER A 135 -37.10 -23.13 -18.70
CA SER A 135 -37.54 -23.62 -17.40
C SER A 135 -37.89 -25.09 -17.58
N LYS A 136 -37.09 -25.99 -16.99
CA LYS A 136 -37.55 -27.35 -16.78
C LYS A 136 -38.73 -27.22 -15.84
N GLU A 137 -39.92 -27.25 -16.42
CA GLU A 137 -41.20 -27.30 -15.72
C GLU A 137 -41.10 -28.37 -14.63
N SER A 138 -41.34 -27.93 -13.39
CA SER A 138 -41.63 -28.77 -12.23
C SER A 138 -43.11 -29.07 -12.16
#